data_AF-A0A067TSY6-F1
#
_entry.id   AF-A0A067TSY6-F1
#
_cell.length_a   1.000
_cell.length_b   1.000
_cell.length_c   1.000
_cell.angle_alpha   90.00
_cell.angle_beta   90.00
_cell.angle_gamma   90.00
#
_symmetry.space_group_name_H-M   'P 1'
#
loop_
_entity.id
_entity.type
_entity.pdbx_description
1 polymer ?
#
loop_
_entity_poly.entity_id
_entity_poly.type
_entity_poly.pdbx_seq_one_letter_code
_entity_poly.pdbx_strand_id
1 'polypeptide(L)'
;MVRASTLLGTAVWLGAAHAHLAAFHKGMYCINGPSNTPDLNSYAIVYPLYQLNFNDWWFHHVNGCDQYPPADGDFLEIPAGGTFTVEIASNRGKTSLSFNGQYTSEWPDGSTYPEDYVLSRPFPSFPHICPCLIIDRRSVHAQNQSRAAGTAFAISYHSDIKQVTPDNLAVFTVRYNTPWKRILTYDVPANMPACPAGGCICAWGWVPNGCGQPNMYHQPFKCKVTGAKSTTPVAAPKPPVWCEGNPGGCTKGAKQMIAWNQLSGNNIAVSGWDQNGDPKSPAYNSKCGFADGMFSFLCFQPLGNFVCLTRLFFV
;
A
#
# COMPACT_ATOMS: atom_id res chain seq x y z
N MET A 1 -42.99 -46.13 -21.25
CA MET A 1 -42.47 -44.76 -21.46
C MET A 1 -41.76 -44.31 -20.20
N VAL A 2 -40.44 -44.47 -20.14
CA VAL A 2 -39.62 -44.04 -19.00
C VAL A 2 -39.10 -42.64 -19.34
N ARG A 3 -39.56 -41.62 -18.61
CA ARG A 3 -39.03 -40.26 -18.74
C ARG A 3 -37.72 -40.19 -17.95
N ALA A 4 -36.61 -40.14 -18.68
CA ALA A 4 -35.31 -39.81 -18.12
C ALA A 4 -35.28 -38.30 -17.84
N SER A 5 -35.27 -37.94 -16.55
CA SER A 5 -35.08 -36.56 -16.10
C SER A 5 -33.59 -36.24 -16.09
N THR A 6 -33.13 -35.49 -17.09
CA THR A 6 -31.76 -35.01 -17.16
C THR A 6 -31.58 -33.85 -16.17
N LEU A 7 -30.92 -34.10 -15.04
CA LEU A 7 -30.44 -33.07 -14.13
C LEU A 7 -29.24 -32.36 -14.76
N LEU A 8 -29.47 -31.18 -15.35
CA LEU A 8 -28.41 -30.25 -15.71
C LEU A 8 -27.85 -29.63 -14.43
N GLY A 9 -26.74 -30.20 -13.93
CA GLY A 9 -25.95 -29.59 -12.87
C GLY A 9 -25.32 -28.30 -13.36
N THR A 10 -25.82 -27.16 -12.89
CA THR A 10 -25.19 -25.86 -13.06
C THR A 10 -23.90 -25.83 -12.23
N ALA A 11 -22.76 -26.04 -12.88
CA ALA A 11 -21.45 -25.75 -12.31
C ALA A 11 -21.33 -24.23 -12.11
N VAL A 12 -21.65 -23.76 -10.91
CA VAL A 12 -21.33 -22.38 -10.48
C VAL A 12 -19.81 -22.32 -10.34
N TRP A 13 -19.14 -21.86 -11.39
CA TRP A 13 -17.76 -21.41 -11.30
C TRP A 13 -17.72 -20.15 -10.43
N LEU A 14 -17.54 -20.35 -9.12
CA LEU A 14 -17.13 -19.31 -8.19
C LEU A 14 -15.72 -18.85 -8.61
N GLY A 15 -15.66 -17.92 -9.55
CA GLY A 15 -14.42 -17.21 -9.86
C GLY A 15 -14.02 -16.39 -8.63
N ALA A 16 -12.93 -16.76 -7.99
CA ALA A 16 -12.39 -16.01 -6.86
C ALA A 16 -12.13 -14.55 -7.30
N ALA A 17 -12.65 -13.59 -6.52
CA ALA A 17 -12.33 -12.18 -6.72
C ALA A 17 -10.82 -11.97 -6.46
N HIS A 18 -10.08 -11.46 -7.44
CA HIS A 18 -8.65 -11.15 -7.32
C HIS A 18 -8.47 -9.63 -7.17
N ALA A 19 -8.79 -9.09 -5.98
CA ALA A 19 -8.62 -7.68 -5.62
C ALA A 19 -7.28 -7.38 -4.89
N HIS A 20 -6.36 -8.34 -5.00
CA HIS A 20 -5.03 -8.33 -4.41
C HIS A 20 -4.11 -7.45 -5.24
N LEU A 21 -3.48 -6.45 -4.63
CA LEU A 21 -2.67 -5.47 -5.34
C LEU A 21 -1.29 -5.30 -4.72
N ALA A 22 -0.32 -4.97 -5.55
CA ALA A 22 1.03 -4.62 -5.16
C ALA A 22 1.53 -3.41 -5.94
N ALA A 23 2.48 -2.68 -5.37
CA ALA A 23 3.29 -1.74 -6.12
C ALA A 23 4.45 -2.48 -6.81
N PHE A 24 4.52 -2.36 -8.13
CA PHE A 24 5.55 -2.95 -8.96
C PHE A 24 6.54 -1.88 -9.43
N HIS A 25 7.81 -2.17 -9.19
CA HIS A 25 8.97 -1.40 -9.66
C HIS A 25 10.19 -2.32 -9.66
N LYS A 26 11.19 -2.05 -10.50
CA LYS A 26 12.40 -2.90 -10.57
C LYS A 26 13.14 -3.05 -9.24
N GLY A 27 13.12 -2.00 -8.42
CA GLY A 27 13.70 -2.00 -7.07
C GLY A 27 12.90 -2.76 -6.01
N MET A 28 11.79 -3.43 -6.36
CA MET A 28 11.02 -4.22 -5.40
C MET A 28 11.70 -5.55 -5.08
N TYR A 29 11.49 -6.04 -3.86
CA TYR A 29 11.78 -7.45 -3.59
C TYR A 29 10.73 -8.34 -4.25
N CYS A 30 11.08 -9.59 -4.49
CA CYS A 30 10.14 -10.62 -4.92
C CYS A 30 9.45 -10.31 -6.26
N ILE A 31 10.11 -9.57 -7.15
CA ILE A 31 9.56 -9.23 -8.48
C ILE A 31 9.22 -10.49 -9.31
N ASN A 32 10.00 -11.56 -9.13
CA ASN A 32 9.80 -12.87 -9.75
C ASN A 32 9.03 -13.86 -8.84
N GLY A 33 8.41 -13.36 -7.76
CA GLY A 33 8.00 -14.23 -6.66
C GLY A 33 9.20 -14.72 -5.84
N PRO A 34 9.01 -15.68 -4.91
CA PRO A 34 10.07 -16.23 -4.08
C PRO A 34 10.93 -17.23 -4.88
N SER A 35 11.51 -16.76 -5.98
CA SER A 35 12.29 -17.54 -6.92
C SER A 35 13.36 -16.68 -7.57
N ASN A 36 14.53 -17.28 -7.80
CA ASN A 36 15.59 -16.69 -8.60
C ASN A 36 15.37 -16.87 -10.11
N THR A 37 14.36 -17.65 -10.51
CA THR A 37 13.99 -17.82 -11.92
C THR A 37 13.01 -16.72 -12.32
N PRO A 38 13.21 -16.05 -13.47
CA PRO A 38 12.25 -15.05 -13.95
C PRO A 38 10.83 -15.60 -14.05
N ASP A 39 9.89 -14.96 -13.35
CA ASP A 39 8.45 -15.21 -13.46
C ASP A 39 7.73 -13.93 -13.85
N LEU A 40 7.41 -13.81 -15.14
CA LEU A 40 6.71 -12.65 -15.71
C LEU A 40 5.22 -12.59 -15.34
N ASN A 41 4.69 -13.61 -14.67
CA ASN A 41 3.30 -13.67 -14.21
C ASN A 41 3.21 -13.90 -12.69
N SER A 42 4.22 -13.45 -11.95
CA SER A 42 4.28 -13.62 -10.51
C SER A 42 3.11 -12.95 -9.79
N TYR A 43 2.55 -13.69 -8.82
CA TYR A 43 1.43 -13.30 -7.98
C TYR A 43 1.79 -13.26 -6.49
N ALA A 44 2.98 -13.73 -6.09
CA ALA A 44 3.28 -13.98 -4.67
C ALA A 44 3.19 -12.70 -3.81
N ILE A 45 3.70 -11.58 -4.31
CA ILE A 45 3.77 -10.33 -3.55
C ILE A 45 2.41 -9.64 -3.39
N VAL A 46 1.40 -9.99 -4.21
CA VAL A 46 0.08 -9.35 -4.12
C VAL A 46 -0.80 -9.97 -3.02
N TYR A 47 -0.43 -11.11 -2.42
CA TYR A 47 -1.25 -11.73 -1.37
C TYR A 47 -1.52 -10.78 -0.20
N PRO A 48 -2.72 -10.77 0.39
CA PRO A 48 -3.01 -9.89 1.51
C PRO A 48 -2.39 -10.46 2.79
N LEU A 49 -2.07 -9.57 3.74
CA LEU A 49 -1.56 -9.93 5.07
C LEU A 49 -2.68 -9.80 6.09
N TYR A 50 -3.06 -10.90 6.74
CA TYR A 50 -4.17 -10.95 7.69
C TYR A 50 -3.97 -12.05 8.73
N GLN A 51 -4.13 -11.71 10.01
CA GLN A 51 -3.98 -12.65 11.13
C GLN A 51 -2.68 -13.46 11.07
N LEU A 52 -1.56 -12.78 10.80
CA LEU A 52 -0.23 -13.37 10.81
C LEU A 52 0.56 -12.90 12.04
N ASN A 53 1.60 -13.63 12.45
CA ASN A 53 2.52 -13.11 13.46
C ASN A 53 3.42 -12.04 12.85
N PHE A 54 4.02 -11.19 13.69
CA PHE A 54 4.93 -10.13 13.24
C PHE A 54 5.99 -10.62 12.26
N ASN A 55 6.69 -11.70 12.62
CA ASN A 55 7.75 -12.27 11.79
C ASN A 55 7.25 -12.91 10.49
N ASP A 56 5.93 -13.12 10.33
CA ASP A 56 5.34 -13.68 9.12
C ASP A 56 4.88 -12.56 8.17
N TRP A 57 4.22 -11.52 8.69
CA TRP A 57 3.73 -10.44 7.83
C TRP A 57 4.78 -9.40 7.48
N TRP A 58 5.76 -9.17 8.36
CA TRP A 58 6.79 -8.16 8.12
C TRP A 58 7.51 -8.47 6.81
N PHE A 59 7.41 -7.53 5.87
CA PHE A 59 7.93 -7.66 4.52
C PHE A 59 7.56 -8.93 3.74
N HIS A 60 6.36 -9.49 3.98
CA HIS A 60 5.91 -10.73 3.35
C HIS A 60 6.82 -11.94 3.63
N HIS A 61 7.38 -12.05 4.83
CA HIS A 61 8.18 -13.24 5.17
C HIS A 61 7.41 -14.57 5.06
N VAL A 62 6.08 -14.55 5.27
CA VAL A 62 5.18 -15.72 5.17
C VAL A 62 5.29 -16.45 3.82
N ASN A 63 5.63 -15.75 2.75
CA ASN A 63 5.85 -16.33 1.43
C ASN A 63 7.31 -16.17 0.95
N GLY A 64 8.21 -15.79 1.86
CA GLY A 64 9.66 -15.65 1.63
C GLY A 64 10.06 -14.44 0.79
N CYS A 65 9.16 -13.50 0.49
CA CYS A 65 9.44 -12.42 -0.44
C CYS A 65 10.57 -11.47 0.02
N ASP A 66 10.77 -11.29 1.32
CA ASP A 66 11.87 -10.51 1.90
C ASP A 66 13.27 -11.09 1.62
N GLN A 67 13.35 -12.34 1.18
CA GLN A 67 14.60 -13.05 0.89
C GLN A 67 15.07 -12.88 -0.56
N TYR A 68 14.25 -12.29 -1.43
CA TYR A 68 14.53 -12.14 -2.87
C TYR A 68 14.68 -10.66 -3.21
N PRO A 69 15.86 -10.05 -2.99
CA PRO A 69 16.10 -8.66 -3.33
C PRO A 69 15.98 -8.42 -4.84
N PRO A 70 15.79 -7.16 -5.27
CA PRO A 70 15.92 -6.80 -6.68
C PRO A 70 17.34 -7.07 -7.19
N ALA A 71 17.50 -7.09 -8.51
CA ALA A 71 18.80 -7.24 -9.15
C ALA A 71 19.78 -6.14 -8.73
N ASP A 72 21.08 -6.44 -8.78
CA ASP A 72 22.10 -5.46 -8.43
C ASP A 72 22.01 -4.21 -9.31
N GLY A 73 21.99 -3.04 -8.67
CA GLY A 73 21.82 -1.75 -9.35
C GLY A 73 20.37 -1.32 -9.54
N ASP A 74 19.39 -2.21 -9.38
CA ASP A 74 17.97 -1.84 -9.40
C ASP A 74 17.54 -1.25 -8.05
N PHE A 75 17.21 0.04 -8.07
CA PHE A 75 16.67 0.78 -6.94
C PHE A 75 15.40 1.52 -7.36
N LEU A 76 14.46 1.67 -6.44
CA LEU A 76 13.46 2.73 -6.53
C LEU A 76 14.15 4.07 -6.27
N GLU A 77 14.22 4.92 -7.30
CA GLU A 77 14.81 6.26 -7.16
C GLU A 77 13.83 7.22 -6.50
N ILE A 78 14.28 7.90 -5.45
CA ILE A 78 13.50 8.85 -4.67
C ILE A 78 14.10 10.25 -4.86
N PRO A 79 13.69 11.00 -5.89
CA PRO A 79 14.27 12.31 -6.19
C PRO A 79 13.81 13.36 -5.17
N ALA A 80 14.73 13.86 -4.34
CA ALA A 80 14.42 14.84 -3.31
C ALA A 80 13.75 16.10 -3.91
N GLY A 81 12.50 16.36 -3.53
CA GLY A 81 11.71 17.50 -4.03
C GLY A 81 11.07 17.29 -5.39
N GLY A 82 11.22 16.10 -5.97
CA GLY A 82 10.57 15.67 -7.20
C GLY A 82 9.43 14.69 -6.93
N THR A 83 9.18 13.83 -7.92
CA THR A 83 8.20 12.74 -7.84
C THR A 83 8.78 11.45 -8.39
N PHE A 84 8.20 10.31 -7.99
CA PHE A 84 8.48 9.02 -8.60
C PHE A 84 7.18 8.28 -8.91
N THR A 85 7.25 7.33 -9.85
CA THR A 85 6.09 6.57 -10.33
C THR A 85 6.31 5.08 -10.13
N VAL A 86 5.24 4.38 -9.75
CA VAL A 86 5.18 2.91 -9.67
C VAL A 86 3.92 2.41 -10.37
N GLU A 87 3.88 1.11 -10.67
CA GLU A 87 2.69 0.46 -11.22
C GLU A 87 1.97 -0.34 -10.14
N ILE A 88 0.74 0.00 -9.79
CA ILE A 88 -0.11 -0.85 -8.96
C ILE A 88 -0.83 -1.86 -9.83
N ALA A 89 -0.65 -3.15 -9.54
CA ALA A 89 -1.28 -4.20 -10.32
C ALA A 89 -1.68 -5.42 -9.49
N SER A 90 -2.58 -6.24 -10.03
CA SER A 90 -3.02 -7.49 -9.40
C SER A 90 -2.12 -8.69 -9.69
N ASN A 91 -1.20 -8.54 -10.62
CA ASN A 91 -0.18 -9.51 -10.96
C ASN A 91 0.94 -8.77 -11.71
N ARG A 92 2.18 -9.25 -11.61
CA ARG A 92 3.31 -8.70 -12.36
C ARG A 92 3.05 -8.68 -13.87
N GLY A 93 2.33 -9.67 -14.40
CA GLY A 93 1.94 -9.78 -15.80
C GLY A 93 1.08 -8.62 -16.30
N LYS A 94 0.45 -7.87 -15.39
CA LYS A 94 -0.38 -6.69 -15.68
C LYS A 94 0.39 -5.37 -15.61
N THR A 95 1.71 -5.44 -15.61
CA THR A 95 2.61 -4.27 -15.57
C THR A 95 3.49 -4.19 -16.81
N SER A 96 4.16 -3.06 -17.03
CA SER A 96 5.15 -2.94 -18.12
C SER A 96 6.41 -3.79 -17.88
N LEU A 97 6.60 -4.32 -16.67
CA LEU A 97 7.75 -5.17 -16.28
C LEU A 97 7.66 -6.62 -16.81
N SER A 98 6.62 -6.92 -17.59
CA SER A 98 6.29 -8.26 -18.10
C SER A 98 5.69 -8.18 -19.49
N PHE A 99 5.96 -9.18 -20.34
CA PHE A 99 5.33 -9.34 -21.67
C PHE A 99 5.34 -8.07 -22.53
N ASN A 100 6.35 -7.20 -22.39
CA ASN A 100 6.43 -5.89 -23.03
C ASN A 100 5.16 -5.03 -22.85
N GLY A 101 4.47 -5.18 -21.72
CA GLY A 101 3.24 -4.45 -21.40
C GLY A 101 1.98 -4.92 -22.13
N GLN A 102 2.03 -6.06 -22.85
CA GLN A 102 0.92 -6.57 -23.66
C GLN A 102 -0.41 -6.69 -22.89
N TYR A 103 -0.35 -7.03 -21.60
CA TYR A 103 -1.54 -7.23 -20.75
C TYR A 103 -1.80 -6.08 -19.78
N THR A 104 -1.20 -4.92 -20.02
CA THR A 104 -1.46 -3.71 -19.24
C THR A 104 -2.73 -3.02 -19.73
N SER A 105 -3.38 -2.31 -18.81
CA SER A 105 -4.42 -1.33 -19.12
C SER A 105 -4.23 -0.12 -18.20
N GLU A 106 -5.15 0.83 -18.18
CA GLU A 106 -5.13 1.88 -17.14
C GLU A 106 -5.45 1.34 -15.74
N TRP A 107 -6.04 0.15 -15.65
CA TRP A 107 -6.55 -0.44 -14.42
C TRP A 107 -5.62 -1.54 -13.90
N PRO A 108 -5.55 -1.74 -12.57
CA PRO A 108 -4.60 -2.67 -11.97
C PRO A 108 -4.72 -4.14 -12.38
N ASP A 109 -5.88 -4.60 -12.86
CA ASP A 109 -6.10 -5.97 -13.34
C ASP A 109 -5.86 -6.19 -14.84
N GLY A 110 -5.53 -5.14 -15.59
CA GLY A 110 -5.42 -5.19 -17.04
C GLY A 110 -6.76 -5.22 -17.77
N SER A 111 -7.89 -5.00 -17.07
CA SER A 111 -9.21 -4.78 -17.69
C SER A 111 -9.44 -3.30 -17.97
N THR A 112 -10.55 -2.95 -18.62
CA THR A 112 -10.91 -1.54 -18.90
C THR A 112 -12.29 -1.23 -18.36
N TYR A 113 -12.40 -0.14 -17.59
CA TYR A 113 -13.64 0.39 -17.03
C TYR A 113 -13.80 1.89 -17.35
N PRO A 114 -15.03 2.44 -17.33
CA PRO A 114 -15.28 3.88 -17.44
C PRO A 114 -14.64 4.68 -16.28
N GLU A 115 -14.35 5.97 -16.47
CA GLU A 115 -13.76 6.82 -15.42
C GLU A 115 -14.71 7.07 -14.24
N ASP A 116 -16.00 7.24 -14.52
CA ASP A 116 -17.06 7.45 -13.54
C ASP A 116 -17.56 6.13 -12.93
N TYR A 117 -16.72 5.09 -12.97
CA TYR A 117 -17.08 3.78 -12.46
C TYR A 117 -17.46 3.83 -10.97
N VAL A 118 -18.71 3.44 -10.70
CA VAL A 118 -19.25 3.25 -9.36
C VAL A 118 -19.76 1.82 -9.24
N LEU A 119 -19.39 1.13 -8.15
CA LEU A 119 -19.99 -0.15 -7.76
C LEU A 119 -21.45 0.08 -7.32
N SER A 120 -22.34 0.19 -8.30
CA SER A 120 -23.77 0.32 -8.07
C SER A 120 -24.41 -1.06 -7.93
N ARG A 121 -24.52 -1.58 -6.70
CA ARG A 121 -25.62 -2.48 -6.24
C ARG A 121 -25.33 -3.00 -4.82
N PRO A 122 -25.92 -2.43 -3.75
CA PRO A 122 -25.99 -3.15 -2.49
C PRO A 122 -26.75 -4.46 -2.71
N PHE A 123 -26.28 -5.56 -2.11
CA PHE A 123 -27.11 -6.76 -2.01
C PHE A 123 -28.34 -6.40 -1.16
N PRO A 124 -29.58 -6.62 -1.64
CA PRO A 124 -30.80 -6.25 -0.90
C PRO A 124 -30.87 -6.86 0.51
N SER A 125 -30.20 -7.98 0.72
CA SER A 125 -30.14 -8.72 1.98
C SER A 125 -28.96 -8.33 2.89
N PHE A 126 -28.00 -7.55 2.40
CA PHE A 126 -26.78 -7.17 3.13
C PHE A 126 -26.33 -5.74 2.82
N PRO A 127 -27.04 -4.72 3.33
CA PRO A 127 -26.78 -3.30 3.04
C PRO A 127 -25.41 -2.81 3.53
N HIS A 128 -24.74 -3.53 4.44
CA HIS A 128 -23.42 -3.21 4.99
C HIS A 128 -22.29 -4.08 4.43
N ILE A 129 -22.59 -5.05 3.56
CA ILE A 129 -21.56 -5.81 2.86
C ILE A 129 -21.27 -5.08 1.56
N CYS A 130 -20.05 -4.56 1.45
CA CYS A 130 -19.56 -4.07 0.18
C CYS A 130 -19.71 -5.18 -0.90
N PRO A 131 -20.43 -4.91 -2.02
CA PRO A 131 -20.68 -5.89 -3.10
C PRO A 131 -19.43 -6.25 -3.92
N CYS A 132 -18.34 -5.53 -3.71
CA CYS A 132 -17.02 -5.68 -4.30
C CYS A 132 -16.51 -7.13 -4.40
N LEU A 133 -16.86 -7.99 -3.45
CA LEU A 133 -16.44 -9.40 -3.46
C LEU A 133 -17.33 -10.32 -4.29
N ILE A 134 -18.60 -9.98 -4.51
CA ILE A 134 -19.61 -10.95 -4.97
C ILE A 134 -20.06 -10.69 -6.41
N ILE A 135 -20.09 -9.43 -6.84
CA ILE A 135 -20.75 -9.10 -8.12
C ILE A 135 -19.76 -8.98 -9.27
N ASP A 136 -18.45 -8.84 -9.00
CA ASP A 136 -17.66 -8.15 -10.02
C ASP A 136 -16.18 -8.42 -10.21
N ARG A 137 -15.58 -9.49 -9.68
CA ARG A 137 -14.20 -9.91 -10.02
C ARG A 137 -13.14 -8.76 -10.12
N ARG A 138 -13.36 -7.64 -9.44
CA ARG A 138 -12.74 -6.34 -9.76
C ARG A 138 -11.68 -5.99 -8.72
N SER A 139 -10.66 -5.26 -9.18
CA SER A 139 -9.31 -5.34 -8.59
C SER A 139 -8.97 -4.38 -7.46
N VAL A 140 -9.80 -3.37 -7.17
CA VAL A 140 -9.52 -2.36 -6.16
C VAL A 140 -10.58 -2.42 -5.08
N HIS A 141 -10.16 -2.65 -3.83
CA HIS A 141 -11.05 -2.78 -2.67
C HIS A 141 -11.70 -1.42 -2.29
N ALA A 142 -12.51 -0.84 -3.20
CA ALA A 142 -13.21 0.43 -3.06
C ALA A 142 -14.46 0.49 -3.95
N GLN A 143 -15.53 1.14 -3.49
CA GLN A 143 -16.79 1.28 -4.25
C GLN A 143 -16.66 2.25 -5.45
N ASN A 144 -15.83 3.26 -5.31
CA ASN A 144 -15.51 4.28 -6.31
C ASN A 144 -14.16 4.93 -5.91
N GLN A 145 -13.63 5.83 -6.73
CA GLN A 145 -12.32 6.45 -6.49
C GLN A 145 -12.25 7.19 -5.14
N SER A 146 -13.28 7.96 -4.78
CA SER A 146 -13.28 8.74 -3.52
C SER A 146 -13.39 7.86 -2.27
N ARG A 147 -13.70 6.57 -2.43
CA ARG A 147 -13.77 5.57 -1.36
C ARG A 147 -12.48 4.75 -1.24
N ALA A 148 -11.52 4.93 -2.15
CA ALA A 148 -10.22 4.25 -2.05
C ALA A 148 -9.40 4.79 -0.88
N ALA A 149 -8.81 3.88 -0.11
CA ALA A 149 -8.31 4.17 1.24
C ALA A 149 -7.10 5.12 1.27
N GLY A 150 -6.32 5.12 0.21
CA GLY A 150 -5.01 5.75 0.15
C GLY A 150 -3.87 4.74 0.38
N THR A 151 -2.72 5.05 -0.20
CA THR A 151 -1.50 4.23 -0.11
C THR A 151 -0.31 5.11 0.28
N ALA A 152 0.76 4.49 0.75
CA ALA A 152 1.92 5.23 1.23
C ALA A 152 3.24 4.56 0.84
N PHE A 153 4.30 5.37 0.84
CA PHE A 153 5.67 4.87 0.92
C PHE A 153 6.35 5.34 2.20
N ALA A 154 7.11 4.43 2.81
CA ALA A 154 7.98 4.69 3.94
C ALA A 154 9.44 4.37 3.59
N ILE A 155 10.37 4.93 4.37
CA ILE A 155 11.82 4.77 4.18
C ILE A 155 12.52 4.48 5.50
N SER A 156 13.50 3.58 5.45
CA SER A 156 14.48 3.31 6.50
C SER A 156 15.89 3.46 5.93
N TYR A 157 16.74 4.23 6.61
CA TYR A 157 18.11 4.55 6.19
C TYR A 157 19.11 3.43 6.53
N HIS A 158 18.68 2.18 6.34
CA HIS A 158 19.51 0.98 6.48
C HIS A 158 19.57 0.26 5.13
N SER A 159 20.73 -0.29 4.79
CA SER A 159 20.91 -1.06 3.54
C SER A 159 20.50 -2.53 3.66
N ASP A 160 20.49 -3.07 4.89
CA ASP A 160 20.07 -4.44 5.18
C ASP A 160 18.62 -4.44 5.67
N ILE A 161 17.75 -5.16 4.95
CA ILE A 161 16.33 -5.31 5.29
C ILE A 161 16.12 -5.90 6.70
N LYS A 162 17.05 -6.71 7.19
CA LYS A 162 16.97 -7.30 8.54
C LYS A 162 17.14 -6.28 9.66
N GLN A 163 17.70 -5.10 9.35
CA GLN A 163 17.88 -4.00 10.30
C GLN A 163 16.67 -3.06 10.31
N VAL A 164 15.69 -3.27 9.43
CA VAL A 164 14.53 -2.42 9.30
C VAL A 164 13.46 -2.86 10.29
N THR A 165 13.03 -1.93 11.13
CA THR A 165 12.03 -2.13 12.18
C THR A 165 10.92 -1.08 12.04
N PRO A 166 9.76 -1.28 12.69
CA PRO A 166 8.72 -0.25 12.73
C PRO A 166 9.23 1.11 13.22
N ASP A 167 10.20 1.12 14.14
CA ASP A 167 10.75 2.35 14.75
C ASP A 167 11.76 3.09 13.88
N ASN A 168 12.19 2.51 12.76
CA ASN A 168 13.09 3.18 11.80
C ASN A 168 12.52 3.28 10.38
N LEU A 169 11.28 2.85 10.17
CA LEU A 169 10.57 2.93 8.89
C LEU A 169 9.51 4.04 8.93
N ALA A 170 9.87 5.21 8.40
CA ALA A 170 9.03 6.41 8.46
C ALA A 170 8.30 6.67 7.15
N VAL A 171 6.98 6.87 7.21
CA VAL A 171 6.16 7.28 6.07
C VAL A 171 6.61 8.66 5.59
N PHE A 172 6.96 8.78 4.31
CA PHE A 172 7.44 10.03 3.71
C PHE A 172 6.51 10.60 2.63
N THR A 173 5.62 9.79 2.09
CA THR A 173 4.66 10.20 1.07
C THR A 173 3.42 9.33 1.12
N VAL A 174 2.29 9.95 0.83
CA VAL A 174 0.97 9.34 0.84
C VAL A 174 0.22 9.80 -0.39
N ARG A 175 -0.61 8.93 -0.96
CA ARG A 175 -1.57 9.29 -2.00
C ARG A 175 -2.96 8.88 -1.62
N TYR A 176 -3.87 9.85 -1.51
CA TYR A 176 -5.28 9.57 -1.22
C TYR A 176 -5.96 8.90 -2.40
N ASN A 177 -7.11 8.28 -2.16
CA ASN A 177 -7.96 7.73 -3.21
C ASN A 177 -7.21 6.72 -4.10
N THR A 178 -6.27 6.00 -3.50
CA THR A 178 -5.49 4.93 -4.13
C THR A 178 -5.60 3.63 -3.34
N PRO A 179 -5.36 2.47 -3.96
CA PRO A 179 -5.17 2.26 -5.39
C PRO A 179 -6.49 2.45 -6.18
N TRP A 180 -6.37 2.94 -7.41
CA TRP A 180 -7.49 3.11 -8.34
C TRP A 180 -7.05 2.82 -9.78
N LYS A 181 -6.06 3.59 -10.26
CA LYS A 181 -5.37 3.36 -11.54
C LYS A 181 -4.04 2.64 -11.32
N ARG A 182 -3.54 2.01 -12.39
CA ARG A 182 -2.26 1.29 -12.37
C ARG A 182 -1.09 2.23 -12.18
N ILE A 183 -0.98 3.30 -12.98
CA ILE A 183 0.15 4.23 -12.86
C ILE A 183 -0.12 5.20 -11.71
N LEU A 184 0.70 5.16 -10.67
CA LEU A 184 0.61 6.09 -9.53
C LEU A 184 1.92 6.85 -9.33
N THR A 185 1.79 8.15 -9.07
CA THR A 185 2.91 9.07 -8.84
C THR A 185 2.86 9.63 -7.43
N TYR A 186 3.99 9.63 -6.74
CA TYR A 186 4.14 10.07 -5.35
C TYR A 186 5.09 11.27 -5.26
N ASP A 187 4.77 12.24 -4.41
CA ASP A 187 5.64 13.39 -4.15
C ASP A 187 6.75 13.01 -3.17
N VAL A 188 7.92 13.61 -3.35
CA VAL A 188 9.07 13.40 -2.46
C VAL A 188 9.40 14.70 -1.73
N PRO A 189 9.58 14.68 -0.41
CA PRO A 189 10.06 15.84 0.33
C PRO A 189 11.41 16.35 -0.20
N ALA A 190 11.58 17.68 -0.29
CA ALA A 190 12.81 18.31 -0.79
C ALA A 190 14.04 18.08 0.10
N ASN A 191 13.81 17.79 1.38
CA ASN A 191 14.82 17.69 2.42
C ASN A 191 15.16 16.24 2.80
N MET A 192 14.88 15.27 1.92
CA MET A 192 15.32 13.88 2.11
C MET A 192 16.85 13.81 2.25
N PRO A 193 17.39 13.22 3.34
CA PRO A 193 18.83 12.96 3.44
C PRO A 193 19.27 11.86 2.46
N ALA A 194 20.57 11.78 2.21
CA ALA A 194 21.14 10.73 1.36
C ALA A 194 21.05 9.35 2.04
N CYS A 195 20.82 8.31 1.24
CA CYS A 195 20.96 6.93 1.70
C CYS A 195 22.42 6.55 1.94
N PRO A 196 22.71 5.56 2.79
CA PRO A 196 24.03 4.95 2.86
C PRO A 196 24.42 4.30 1.51
N ALA A 197 25.69 3.92 1.34
CA ALA A 197 26.24 3.45 0.07
C ALA A 197 25.50 2.24 -0.53
N GLY A 198 24.98 1.33 0.31
CA GLY A 198 24.18 0.17 -0.12
C GLY A 198 22.73 0.49 -0.46
N GLY A 199 22.33 1.76 -0.43
CA GLY A 199 20.94 2.20 -0.54
C GLY A 199 20.17 2.10 0.79
N CYS A 200 18.91 2.52 0.73
CA CYS A 200 17.93 2.41 1.81
C CYS A 200 16.96 1.26 1.52
N ILE A 201 16.15 0.92 2.52
CA ILE A 201 14.95 0.10 2.31
C ILE A 201 13.72 1.00 2.39
N CYS A 202 12.89 0.92 1.36
CA CYS A 202 11.58 1.55 1.33
C CYS A 202 10.49 0.49 1.45
N ALA A 203 9.29 0.92 1.81
CA ALA A 203 8.14 0.04 1.90
C ALA A 203 6.89 0.71 1.33
N TRP A 204 6.13 -0.03 0.52
CA TRP A 204 4.79 0.38 0.10
C TRP A 204 3.75 -0.20 1.06
N GLY A 205 2.70 0.58 1.34
CA GLY A 205 1.62 0.19 2.24
C GLY A 205 0.24 0.51 1.73
N TRP A 206 -0.70 -0.39 2.03
CA TRP A 206 -2.13 -0.18 1.81
C TRP A 206 -2.97 -0.93 2.84
N VAL A 207 -4.05 -0.30 3.32
CA VAL A 207 -5.10 -0.95 4.12
C VAL A 207 -6.43 -0.64 3.44
N PRO A 208 -7.13 -1.63 2.86
CA PRO A 208 -8.43 -1.41 2.23
C PRO A 208 -9.50 -0.83 3.15
N ASN A 209 -10.41 -0.03 2.58
CA ASN A 209 -11.46 0.64 3.35
C ASN A 209 -12.77 -0.18 3.35
N GLY A 210 -12.89 -1.14 4.28
CA GLY A 210 -14.16 -1.84 4.59
C GLY A 210 -14.70 -2.76 3.49
N CYS A 211 -13.92 -2.99 2.45
CA CYS A 211 -14.30 -3.64 1.21
C CYS A 211 -13.66 -5.03 1.14
N GLY A 212 -14.28 -6.04 1.77
CA GLY A 212 -13.77 -7.41 1.82
C GLY A 212 -13.06 -7.77 3.13
N GLN A 213 -12.10 -8.70 3.08
CA GLN A 213 -11.36 -9.08 4.29
C GLN A 213 -10.59 -7.87 4.83
N PRO A 214 -10.64 -7.60 6.14
CA PRO A 214 -10.00 -6.42 6.72
C PRO A 214 -8.49 -6.68 6.92
N ASN A 215 -7.78 -6.74 5.80
CA ASN A 215 -6.36 -7.08 5.68
C ASN A 215 -5.48 -5.84 5.46
N MET A 216 -4.19 -6.04 5.28
CA MET A 216 -3.23 -5.01 4.86
C MET A 216 -2.26 -5.54 3.82
N TYR A 217 -1.56 -4.64 3.15
CA TYR A 217 -0.50 -4.93 2.18
C TYR A 217 0.74 -4.12 2.57
N HIS A 218 1.91 -4.78 2.52
CA HIS A 218 3.15 -4.20 3.02
C HIS A 218 4.37 -4.81 2.32
N GLN A 219 5.04 -4.06 1.44
CA GLN A 219 6.02 -4.62 0.49
C GLN A 219 7.34 -3.87 0.53
N PRO A 220 8.50 -4.56 0.61
CA PRO A 220 9.80 -3.91 0.64
C PRO A 220 10.37 -3.61 -0.76
N PHE A 221 11.20 -2.58 -0.81
CA PHE A 221 11.96 -2.13 -1.97
C PHE A 221 13.38 -1.78 -1.53
N LYS A 222 14.38 -2.05 -2.36
CA LYS A 222 15.62 -1.28 -2.30
C LYS A 222 15.36 0.08 -2.94
N CYS A 223 15.72 1.16 -2.26
CA CYS A 223 15.54 2.51 -2.76
C CYS A 223 16.79 3.36 -2.52
N LYS A 224 16.90 4.48 -3.25
CA LYS A 224 17.97 5.47 -3.05
C LYS A 224 17.42 6.87 -3.23
N VAL A 225 17.84 7.78 -2.36
CA VAL A 225 17.51 9.20 -2.52
C VAL A 225 18.47 9.82 -3.53
N THR A 226 17.92 10.45 -4.57
CA THR A 226 18.69 11.20 -5.57
C THR A 226 18.50 12.71 -5.35
N GLY A 227 19.52 13.51 -5.65
CA GLY A 227 19.46 14.96 -5.45
C GLY A 227 19.37 15.42 -3.99
N ALA A 228 19.73 14.56 -3.01
CA ALA A 228 19.71 14.89 -1.59
C ALA A 228 20.67 16.07 -1.28
N LYS A 229 20.13 17.10 -0.62
CA LYS A 229 20.89 18.26 -0.12
C LYS A 229 20.89 18.37 1.40
N SER A 230 19.98 17.64 2.04
CA SER A 230 19.80 17.65 3.49
C SER A 230 20.71 16.62 4.15
N THR A 231 21.20 16.94 5.34
CA THR A 231 21.87 15.99 6.25
C THR A 231 21.05 15.76 7.52
N THR A 232 19.87 16.38 7.62
CA THR A 232 18.99 16.27 8.79
C THR A 232 18.42 14.86 8.87
N PRO A 233 18.64 14.13 9.98
CA PRO A 233 18.08 12.80 10.15
C PRO A 233 16.55 12.81 10.17
N VAL A 234 15.97 11.70 9.72
CA VAL A 234 14.54 11.43 9.86
C VAL A 234 14.21 11.23 11.34
N ALA A 235 13.14 11.90 11.81
CA ALA A 235 12.68 11.71 13.18
C ALA A 235 12.18 10.27 13.38
N ALA A 236 12.36 9.74 14.59
CA ALA A 236 11.81 8.42 14.93
C ALA A 236 10.27 8.42 14.74
N PRO A 237 9.74 7.58 13.83
CA PRO A 237 8.32 7.53 13.55
C PRO A 237 7.53 6.97 14.73
N LYS A 238 6.33 7.52 14.97
CA LYS A 238 5.39 7.03 15.98
C LYS A 238 4.18 6.35 15.35
N PRO A 239 3.54 5.38 16.03
CA PRO A 239 2.31 4.78 15.55
C PRO A 239 1.23 5.83 15.20
N PRO A 240 0.54 5.69 14.07
CA PRO A 240 -0.63 6.52 13.78
C PRO A 240 -1.76 6.21 14.75
N VAL A 241 -2.66 7.17 14.95
CA VAL A 241 -3.90 6.99 15.71
C VAL A 241 -5.07 7.40 14.86
N TRP A 242 -6.21 6.74 15.06
CA TRP A 242 -7.47 7.20 14.47
C TRP A 242 -7.86 8.53 15.10
N CYS A 243 -8.04 9.55 14.28
CA CYS A 243 -8.33 10.92 14.69
C CYS A 243 -9.36 11.61 13.78
N GLU A 244 -10.17 10.84 13.03
CA GLU A 244 -11.27 11.38 12.24
C GLU A 244 -12.21 12.24 13.10
N GLY A 245 -12.50 13.46 12.65
CA GLY A 245 -13.29 14.44 13.40
C GLY A 245 -12.57 15.12 14.56
N ASN A 246 -11.34 14.72 14.89
CA ASN A 246 -10.49 15.38 15.89
C ASN A 246 -9.03 15.51 15.41
N PRO A 247 -8.75 16.40 14.43
CA PRO A 247 -7.40 16.55 13.88
C PRO A 247 -6.32 16.91 14.92
N GLY A 248 -6.71 17.60 16.00
CA GLY A 248 -5.80 17.94 17.11
C GLY A 248 -5.30 16.72 17.89
N GLY A 249 -6.05 15.60 17.83
CA GLY A 249 -5.70 14.33 18.47
C GLY A 249 -4.82 13.40 17.62
N CYS A 250 -4.48 13.78 16.38
CA CYS A 250 -3.64 12.95 15.52
C CYS A 250 -2.18 12.89 16.00
N THR A 251 -1.50 11.76 15.73
CA THR A 251 -0.04 11.64 15.89
C THR A 251 0.68 12.71 15.06
N LYS A 252 1.47 13.55 15.74
CA LYS A 252 2.26 14.63 15.13
C LYS A 252 3.66 14.14 14.74
N GLY A 253 4.23 14.76 13.70
CA GLY A 253 5.56 14.43 13.18
C GLY A 253 5.59 13.13 12.38
N ALA A 254 6.78 12.51 12.33
CA ALA A 254 7.02 11.25 11.62
C ALA A 254 6.07 10.15 12.09
N LYS A 255 5.49 9.43 11.14
CA LYS A 255 4.55 8.34 11.41
C LYS A 255 5.07 7.02 10.88
N GLN A 256 4.77 5.96 11.61
CA GLN A 256 5.01 4.59 11.16
C GLN A 256 4.01 4.23 10.05
N MET A 257 4.34 3.18 9.31
CA MET A 257 3.34 2.49 8.50
C MET A 257 2.22 1.91 9.37
N ILE A 258 1.04 1.71 8.80
CA ILE A 258 -0.09 1.11 9.50
C ILE A 258 0.11 -0.41 9.55
N ALA A 259 0.16 -0.97 10.75
CA ALA A 259 0.11 -2.41 11.01
C ALA A 259 -1.19 -2.74 11.75
N TRP A 260 -2.08 -3.49 11.09
CA TRP A 260 -3.45 -3.71 11.55
C TRP A 260 -3.97 -5.11 11.22
N ASN A 261 -4.86 -5.64 12.06
CA ASN A 261 -5.49 -6.96 11.97
C ASN A 261 -4.54 -8.16 11.80
N GLN A 262 -3.40 -8.11 12.47
CA GLN A 262 -2.45 -9.21 12.61
C GLN A 262 -2.62 -9.91 13.96
N LEU A 263 -2.05 -11.11 14.12
CA LEU A 263 -2.01 -11.79 15.42
C LEU A 263 -1.03 -11.09 16.39
N SER A 264 0.05 -10.52 15.86
CA SER A 264 1.01 -9.72 16.64
C SER A 264 1.63 -8.60 15.81
N GLY A 265 2.15 -7.57 16.49
CA GLY A 265 2.82 -6.43 15.85
C GLY A 265 1.89 -5.35 15.30
N ASN A 266 0.60 -5.36 15.65
CA ASN A 266 -0.29 -4.23 15.33
C ASN A 266 0.18 -2.96 16.05
N ASN A 267 0.10 -1.82 15.37
CA ASN A 267 0.42 -0.52 15.96
C ASN A 267 -0.78 0.44 16.03
N ILE A 268 -1.94 0.01 15.52
CA ILE A 268 -3.20 0.71 15.65
C ILE A 268 -4.32 -0.29 15.91
N ALA A 269 -5.31 0.14 16.70
CA ALA A 269 -6.56 -0.59 16.91
C ALA A 269 -7.72 0.38 16.68
N VAL A 270 -8.74 -0.07 15.94
CA VAL A 270 -9.95 0.71 15.68
C VAL A 270 -11.18 -0.16 15.92
N SER A 271 -12.25 0.49 16.36
CA SER A 271 -13.55 -0.13 16.57
C SER A 271 -14.67 0.90 16.36
N GLY A 272 -15.88 0.39 16.08
CA GLY A 272 -17.05 1.21 15.79
C GLY A 272 -17.08 1.67 14.33
N TRP A 273 -17.80 2.77 14.10
CA TRP A 273 -18.13 3.30 12.78
C TRP A 273 -17.38 4.60 12.49
N ASP A 274 -17.03 4.83 11.24
CA ASP A 274 -16.49 6.09 10.75
C ASP A 274 -17.61 7.09 10.43
N GLN A 275 -17.25 8.31 10.05
CA GLN A 275 -18.22 9.37 9.71
C GLN A 275 -19.04 9.06 8.44
N ASN A 276 -18.61 8.11 7.62
CA ASN A 276 -19.36 7.65 6.44
C ASN A 276 -20.34 6.51 6.77
N GLY A 277 -20.38 6.06 8.03
CA GLY A 277 -21.23 4.94 8.46
C GLY A 277 -20.67 3.57 8.07
N ASP A 278 -19.38 3.46 7.77
CA ASP A 278 -18.69 2.19 7.53
C ASP A 278 -17.91 1.74 8.78
N PRO A 279 -17.66 0.43 8.98
CA PRO A 279 -16.79 -0.02 10.05
C PRO A 279 -15.40 0.61 9.89
N LYS A 280 -14.83 1.13 10.98
CA LYS A 280 -13.51 1.80 10.90
C LYS A 280 -12.45 0.86 10.35
N SER A 281 -11.78 1.32 9.30
CA SER A 281 -10.56 0.72 8.75
C SER A 281 -9.48 1.80 8.71
N PRO A 282 -8.36 1.64 9.45
CA PRO A 282 -7.31 2.66 9.44
C PRO A 282 -6.73 2.75 8.03
N ALA A 283 -6.41 3.96 7.59
CA ALA A 283 -6.04 4.20 6.21
C ALA A 283 -4.98 5.30 6.09
N TYR A 284 -4.24 5.30 4.99
CA TYR A 284 -3.25 6.33 4.68
C TYR A 284 -3.96 7.60 4.17
N ASN A 285 -4.73 8.22 5.07
CA ASN A 285 -5.44 9.46 4.81
C ASN A 285 -5.65 10.29 6.08
N SER A 286 -6.49 11.33 5.97
CA SER A 286 -6.76 12.29 7.05
C SER A 286 -7.36 11.66 8.30
N LYS A 287 -8.03 10.50 8.19
CA LYS A 287 -8.59 9.77 9.34
C LYS A 287 -7.52 9.29 10.32
N CYS A 288 -6.28 9.13 9.86
CA CYS A 288 -5.11 8.80 10.68
C CYS A 288 -4.05 9.91 10.69
N GLY A 289 -4.42 11.13 10.30
CA GLY A 289 -3.56 12.31 10.32
C GLY A 289 -2.42 12.29 9.29
N PHE A 290 -2.52 11.45 8.26
CA PHE A 290 -1.68 11.60 7.07
C PHE A 290 -2.21 12.77 6.24
N ALA A 291 -1.34 13.40 5.45
CA ALA A 291 -1.71 14.39 4.45
C ALA A 291 -1.50 13.79 3.06
N ASP A 292 -2.22 14.27 2.05
CA ASP A 292 -1.97 13.84 0.67
C ASP A 292 -0.66 14.46 0.14
N GLY A 293 0.12 13.68 -0.61
CA GLY A 293 1.43 14.06 -1.11
C GLY A 293 2.57 13.88 -0.10
N MET A 294 3.51 14.82 -0.12
CA MET A 294 4.71 14.73 0.72
C MET A 294 4.35 14.86 2.20
N PHE A 295 4.80 13.91 3.00
CA PHE A 295 4.58 13.90 4.44
C PHE A 295 5.84 14.41 5.15
N SER A 296 5.75 15.46 5.97
CA SER A 296 6.94 16.01 6.65
C SER A 296 7.28 15.22 7.91
N PHE A 297 8.45 14.57 7.95
CA PHE A 297 8.94 13.75 9.06
C PHE A 297 10.31 14.20 9.60
N LEU A 298 10.84 15.36 9.18
CA LEU A 298 12.13 15.83 9.68
C LEU A 298 12.01 16.56 11.03
N CYS A 299 13.01 16.32 11.88
CA CYS A 299 13.28 17.17 13.04
C CYS A 299 13.97 18.46 12.57
N PHE A 300 13.33 19.62 12.71
CA PHE A 300 14.05 20.89 12.68
C PHE A 300 14.57 21.20 14.09
N GLN A 301 15.86 21.54 14.22
CA GLN A 301 16.40 22.22 15.40
C GLN A 301 16.46 23.73 15.11
N PRO A 302 15.51 24.55 15.59
CA PRO A 302 15.82 25.92 15.93
C PRO A 302 16.23 25.93 17.41
N LEU A 303 17.49 26.23 17.68
CA LEU A 303 18.01 26.72 18.97
C LEU A 303 17.27 26.20 20.22
N GLY A 304 17.64 25.01 20.69
CA GLY A 304 17.43 24.61 22.08
C GLY A 304 16.10 23.94 22.47
N ASN A 305 15.10 23.80 21.59
CA ASN A 305 13.87 23.05 21.89
C ASN A 305 13.35 22.23 20.69
N PHE A 306 12.94 20.97 20.94
CA PHE A 306 12.39 20.06 19.92
C PHE A 306 11.02 20.55 19.44
N VAL A 307 10.93 21.06 18.21
CA VAL A 307 9.63 21.36 17.56
C VAL A 307 9.61 20.76 16.16
N CYS A 308 8.83 19.68 15.99
CA CYS A 308 8.52 19.10 14.69
C CYS A 308 7.42 19.96 14.04
N LEU A 309 7.80 20.89 13.16
CA LEU A 309 6.87 21.76 12.44
C LEU A 309 6.21 20.99 11.28
N THR A 310 4.94 20.64 11.46
CA THR A 310 4.05 20.31 10.34
C THR A 310 3.78 21.62 9.59
N ARG A 311 4.55 21.93 8.53
CA ARG A 311 4.09 22.93 7.56
C ARG A 311 2.96 22.29 6.77
N LEU A 312 1.72 22.61 7.16
CA LEU A 312 0.57 22.54 6.27
C LEU A 312 0.86 23.51 5.11
N PHE A 313 1.32 22.99 3.98
CA PHE A 313 1.18 23.72 2.74
C PHE A 313 -0.27 23.52 2.30
N PHE A 314 -1.11 24.51 2.61
CA PHE A 314 -2.30 24.76 1.80
C PHE A 314 -1.79 25.36 0.49
N VAL A 315 -1.90 24.58 -0.59
CA VAL A 315 -2.09 25.10 -1.95
C VAL A 315 -3.28 24.36 -2.53
#